data_AF-A0A436RHT1-F1
#
_entry.id   AF-A0A436RHT1-F1
#
_cell.length_a   1.000
_cell.length_b   1.000
_cell.length_c   1.000
_cell.angle_alpha   90.00
_cell.angle_beta   90.00
_cell.angle_gamma   90.00
#
_symmetry.space_group_name_H-M   'P 1'
#
loop_
_entity.id
_entity.type
_entity.pdbx_description
1 polymer ?
#
loop_
_entity_poly.entity_id
_entity_poly.type
_entity_poly.pdbx_seq_one_letter_code
_entity_poly.pdbx_strand_id
1 'polypeptide(L)' 'MTTRTIRIAAAVIRDEGGRLLLVRKRGTKAFMQAGGKIEPGELPAAALARELREELGIVVDPGAASHLGLFSAPAANEP' A
#
# COMPACT_ATOMS: atom_id res chain seq x y z
N MET A 1 -1.68 9.13 -25.80
CA MET A 1 -2.09 8.02 -24.90
C MET A 1 -2.39 8.62 -23.55
N THR A 2 -3.61 8.44 -23.03
CA THR A 2 -3.97 8.95 -21.69
C THR A 2 -3.37 8.03 -20.63
N THR A 3 -2.43 8.54 -19.85
CA THR A 3 -1.79 7.77 -18.78
C THR A 3 -2.80 7.49 -17.68
N ARG A 4 -3.17 6.21 -17.49
CA ARG A 4 -4.09 5.79 -16.43
C ARG A 4 -3.40 5.96 -15.07
N THR A 5 -3.93 6.86 -14.24
CA THR A 5 -3.45 7.01 -12.85
C THR A 5 -4.09 5.95 -11.97
N ILE A 6 -3.27 5.21 -11.23
CA ILE A 6 -3.71 4.27 -10.21
C ILE A 6 -3.50 4.95 -8.85
N ARG A 7 -4.56 5.04 -8.05
CA ARG A 7 -4.48 5.54 -6.67
C ARG A 7 -4.40 4.36 -5.73
N ILE A 8 -3.37 4.35 -4.90
CA ILE A 8 -3.14 3.31 -3.90
C ILE A 8 -2.90 3.97 -2.53
N ALA A 9 -3.20 3.22 -1.48
CA ALA A 9 -2.70 3.49 -0.14
C ALA A 9 -1.61 2.45 0.18
N ALA A 10 -0.46 2.90 0.69
CA ALA A 10 0.67 2.04 1.01
C ALA A 10 1.23 2.38 2.39
N ALA A 11 1.63 1.36 3.14
CA ALA A 11 2.19 1.50 4.47
C ALA A 11 3.72 1.47 4.48
N VAL A 12 4.31 2.26 5.37
CA VAL A 12 5.69 2.08 5.84
C VAL A 12 5.62 1.41 7.20
N ILE A 13 5.81 0.09 7.24
CA ILE A 13 5.76 -0.70 8.48
C ILE A 13 7.19 -1.08 8.85
N ARG A 14 7.60 -0.65 10.05
CA ARG A 14 8.95 -0.89 10.58
C ARG A 14 8.87 -1.69 11.87
N ASP A 15 9.85 -2.56 12.08
CA ASP A 15 10.08 -3.15 13.40
C ASP A 15 11.03 -2.29 14.25
N GLU A 16 11.28 -2.72 15.49
CA GLU A 16 12.18 -2.04 16.44
C GLU A 16 13.63 -1.97 15.93
N GLY A 17 14.03 -2.88 15.04
CA GLY A 17 15.33 -2.89 14.38
C GLY A 17 15.42 -1.97 13.16
N GLY A 18 14.34 -1.26 12.80
CA GLY A 18 14.28 -0.36 11.65
C GLY A 18 14.14 -1.07 10.30
N ARG A 19 13.88 -2.37 10.28
CA ARG A 19 13.66 -3.14 9.04
C ARG A 19 12.26 -2.86 8.49
N LEU A 20 12.12 -2.81 7.17
CA LEU A 20 10.84 -2.59 6.50
C LEU A 20 10.17 -3.91 6.11
N LEU A 21 8.89 -4.03 6.42
CA LEU A 21 8.04 -5.07 5.84
C LEU A 21 7.69 -4.71 4.39
N LEU A 22 8.03 -5.61 3.47
CA LEU A 22 7.72 -5.51 2.05
C LEU A 22 7.01 -6.78 1.57
N VAL A 23 6.15 -6.62 0.57
CA VAL A 23 5.42 -7.71 -0.09
C VAL A 23 5.90 -7.88 -1.53
N ARG A 24 5.66 -9.05 -2.11
CA ARG A 24 5.93 -9.30 -3.53
C ARG A 24 4.82 -10.17 -4.11
N LYS A 25 4.21 -9.69 -5.18
CA LYS A 25 3.20 -10.46 -5.92
C LYS A 25 3.84 -11.70 -6.53
N ARG A 26 3.11 -12.81 -6.52
CA ARG A 26 3.54 -14.05 -7.17
C ARG A 26 3.80 -13.78 -8.65
N GLY A 27 4.97 -14.16 -9.14
CA GLY A 27 5.35 -13.97 -10.54
C GLY A 27 5.95 -12.60 -10.89
N THR A 28 6.13 -11.68 -9.93
CA THR A 28 6.80 -10.38 -10.16
C THR A 28 8.21 -10.33 -9.56
N LYS A 29 9.01 -9.35 -10.01
CA LYS A 29 10.41 -9.17 -9.56
C LYS A 29 10.55 -8.12 -8.46
N ALA A 30 9.67 -7.13 -8.41
CA ALA A 30 9.77 -6.00 -7.50
C ALA A 30 9.14 -6.29 -6.14
N PHE A 31 9.84 -5.94 -5.06
CA PHE A 31 9.24 -5.76 -3.74
C PHE A 31 8.47 -4.44 -3.70
N MET A 32 7.37 -4.44 -2.96
CA MET A 32 6.45 -3.32 -2.83
C MET A 32 6.12 -3.10 -1.36
N GLN A 33 5.74 -1.87 -1.03
CA GLN A 33 5.10 -1.59 0.25
C GLN A 33 3.77 -2.33 0.33
N ALA A 34 3.39 -2.77 1.54
CA ALA A 34 2.09 -3.38 1.76
C ALA A 34 0.96 -2.35 1.61
N GLY A 35 -0.17 -2.77 1.06
CA GLY A 35 -1.30 -1.91 0.75
C GLY A 35 -1.83 -2.17 -0.66
N GLY A 36 -2.79 -1.35 -1.09
CA GLY A 36 -3.52 -1.66 -2.31
C GLY A 36 -4.35 -0.51 -2.84
N LYS A 37 -5.25 -0.85 -3.77
CA LYS A 37 -6.04 0.13 -4.50
C LYS A 37 -7.06 0.76 -3.57
N ILE A 38 -7.26 2.07 -3.72
CA ILE A 38 -8.31 2.78 -3.01
C ILE A 38 -9.60 2.59 -3.79
N GLU A 39 -10.61 2.01 -3.16
CA GLU A 39 -11.92 1.80 -3.79
C GLU A 39 -12.71 3.12 -3.88
N PRO A 40 -13.70 3.24 -4.79
CA PRO A 40 -14.50 4.45 -4.92
C PRO A 40 -15.21 4.82 -3.59
N GLY A 41 -14.98 6.05 -3.13
CA GLY A 41 -15.54 6.56 -1.87
C GLY A 41 -14.77 6.15 -0.60
N GLU A 42 -13.70 5.37 -0.74
CA GLU A 42 -12.89 4.92 0.40
C GLU A 42 -11.85 5.98 0.80
N LEU A 43 -11.69 6.21 2.11
CA LEU A 43 -10.60 7.01 2.64
C LEU A 43 -9.27 6.23 2.54
N PRO A 44 -8.12 6.87 2.25
CA PRO A 44 -6.84 6.16 2.11
C PRO A 44 -6.47 5.29 3.33
N ALA A 45 -6.75 5.76 4.55
CA ALA A 45 -6.48 5.00 5.77
C ALA A 45 -7.39 3.76 5.92
N ALA A 46 -8.65 3.85 5.46
CA ALA A 46 -9.58 2.73 5.46
C ALA A 46 -9.16 1.68 4.42
N ALA A 47 -8.78 2.12 3.21
CA ALA A 47 -8.22 1.26 2.18
C ALA A 47 -6.99 0.50 2.69
N LEU A 48 -6.08 1.22 3.35
CA LEU A 48 -4.87 0.63 3.90
C LEU A 48 -5.17 -0.45 4.94
N ALA A 49 -6.06 -0.19 5.89
CA ALA A 49 -6.43 -1.16 6.91
C ALA A 49 -7.11 -2.40 6.32
N ARG A 50 -7.99 -2.22 5.31
CA ARG A 50 -8.63 -3.32 4.59
C ARG A 50 -7.60 -4.20 3.88
N GLU A 51 -6.71 -3.60 3.10
CA GLU A 51 -5.67 -4.31 2.33
C GLU A 51 -4.70 -5.06 3.25
N LEU A 52 -4.24 -4.44 4.34
CA LEU A 52 -3.37 -5.11 5.32
C LEU A 52 -4.03 -6.35 5.95
N ARG A 53 -5.34 -6.28 6.22
CA ARG A 53 -6.11 -7.41 6.72
C ARG A 53 -6.23 -8.52 5.67
N GLU A 54 -6.53 -8.16 4.43
CA GLU A 54 -6.78 -9.12 3.34
C GLU A 54 -5.50 -9.80 2.85
N GLU A 55 -4.41 -9.07 2.71
CA GLU A 55 -3.15 -9.60 2.17
C GLU A 55 -2.27 -10.27 3.23
N LEU A 56 -2.28 -9.75 4.46
CA LEU A 56 -1.32 -10.11 5.50
C LEU A 56 -1.97 -10.60 6.81
N GLY A 57 -3.29 -10.52 6.94
CA GLY A 57 -3.99 -10.82 8.19
C GLY A 57 -3.71 -9.81 9.31
N ILE A 58 -3.12 -8.65 8.99
CA ILE A 58 -2.77 -7.62 9.97
C ILE A 58 -3.97 -6.69 10.16
N VAL A 59 -4.46 -6.60 11.40
CA VAL A 59 -5.55 -5.69 11.77
C VAL A 59 -4.97 -4.44 12.42
N VAL A 60 -5.29 -3.27 11.86
CA VAL A 60 -4.89 -1.97 12.39
C VAL A 60 -6.11 -1.05 12.48
N ASP A 61 -6.11 -0.16 13.47
CA ASP A 61 -7.03 0.98 13.48
C ASP A 61 -6.61 1.97 12.38
N PRO A 62 -7.50 2.33 11.43
CA PRO A 62 -7.21 3.37 10.44
C PRO A 62 -6.72 4.68 11.05
N GLY A 63 -7.17 5.03 12.27
CA GLY A 63 -6.76 6.24 12.98
C GLY A 63 -5.35 6.17 13.59
N ALA A 64 -4.76 4.98 13.70
CA ALA A 64 -3.40 4.80 14.24
C ALA A 64 -2.30 5.06 13.20
N ALA A 65 -2.64 5.10 11.90
CA ALA A 65 -1.68 5.37 10.85
C ALA A 65 -1.32 6.86 10.77
N SER A 66 -0.03 7.17 10.75
CA SER A 66 0.47 8.52 10.49
C SER A 66 0.59 8.77 8.98
N HIS A 67 -0.01 9.87 8.49
CA HIS A 67 0.11 10.26 7.08
C HIS A 67 1.52 10.77 6.76
N LEU A 68 2.23 10.07 5.88
CA LEU A 68 3.60 10.45 5.49
C LEU A 68 3.64 11.43 4.31
N GLY A 69 2.65 11.39 3.41
CA GLY A 69 2.62 12.23 2.22
C GLY A 69 2.00 11.54 1.01
N LEU A 70 1.91 12.29 -0.08
CA LEU A 70 1.46 11.81 -1.38
C LEU A 70 2.65 11.72 -2.33
N PHE A 71 2.84 10.55 -2.95
CA PHE A 71 3.94 10.27 -3.86
C PHE A 71 3.41 9.74 -5.19
N SER A 72 4.16 9.97 -6.28
CA SER A 72 3.86 9.44 -7.60
C SER A 72 5.11 8.83 -8.24
N ALA A 73 4.93 7.70 -8.92
CA ALA A 73 5.98 6.98 -9.63
C ALA A 73 5.35 6.12 -10.75
N PRO A 74 6.13 5.70 -11.76
CA PRO A 74 5.69 4.68 -12.70
C PRO A 74 5.27 3.40 -11.98
N ALA A 75 4.22 2.74 -12.46
CA ALA A 75 3.76 1.48 -11.87
C ALA A 75 4.79 0.38 -12.10
N ALA A 76 5.20 -0.32 -11.04
CA ALA A 76 6.23 -1.36 -11.14
C ALA A 76 5.78 -2.62 -11.91
N ASN A 77 4.48 -2.88 -11.98
CA ASN A 77 3.91 -4.10 -12.58
C ASN A 77 2.79 -3.81 -13.59
N GLU A 78 2.55 -2.54 -13.95
CA GLU A 78 1.60 -2.20 -15.02
C GLU A 78 2.37 -1.44 -16.12
N PRO A 79 2.15 -1.76 -17.42
CA PRO A 79 2.85 -1.15 -18.55
C PRO A 79 2.47 0.32 -18.81
#